data_AF-A0A661K925-F1
#
_entry.id   AF-A0A661K925-F1
#
_cell.length_a   1.000
_cell.length_b   1.000
_cell.length_c   1.000
_cell.angle_alpha   90.00
_cell.angle_beta   90.00
_cell.angle_gamma   90.00
#
_symmetry.space_group_name_H-M   'P 1'
#
loop_
_entity.id
_entity.type
_entity.pdbx_description
1 polymer ?
#
loop_
_entity_poly.entity_id
_entity_poly.type
_entity_poly.pdbx_seq_one_letter_code
_entity_poly.pdbx_strand_id
1 'polypeptide(L)'
;MRCANKYTILIADRNPYVRKFLKRELAKEGYQVILASSIREVFKFMFTKRPPDLFVIDPELFAYTKETLPFTSLQGRVPASSIIVHGFRHFNDLPIEVPRGTVFVEKDGES
;
A
#
# COMPACT_ATOMS: atom_id res chain seq x y z
N MET A 1 9.32 -1.29 30.29
CA MET A 1 8.06 -0.96 29.60
C MET A 1 8.37 -0.76 28.12
N ARG A 2 7.95 -1.67 27.23
CA ARG A 2 7.91 -1.37 25.79
C ARG A 2 6.57 -0.71 25.52
N CYS A 3 6.55 0.58 25.18
CA CYS A 3 5.36 1.21 24.62
C CYS A 3 4.95 0.37 23.42
N ALA A 4 3.76 -0.24 23.44
CA ALA A 4 3.27 -1.02 22.32
C ALA A 4 3.19 -0.08 21.11
N ASN A 5 4.12 -0.25 20.16
CA ASN A 5 4.10 0.51 18.92
C ASN A 5 2.82 0.10 18.19
N LYS A 6 1.88 1.03 17.98
CA LYS A 6 0.64 0.72 17.26
C LYS A 6 0.99 0.27 15.85
N TYR A 7 0.48 -0.90 15.45
CA TYR A 7 0.69 -1.43 14.11
C TYR A 7 0.12 -0.45 13.10
N THR A 8 0.98 0.04 12.20
CA THR A 8 0.70 1.15 11.30
C THR A 8 0.54 0.64 9.87
N ILE A 9 -0.60 0.95 9.25
CA ILE A 9 -0.94 0.59 7.88
C ILE A 9 -0.98 1.85 7.04
N LEU A 10 -0.26 1.87 5.92
CA LEU A 10 -0.39 2.90 4.91
C LEU A 10 -1.32 2.43 3.80
N ILE A 11 -2.27 3.28 3.44
CA ILE A 11 -3.26 3.01 2.38
C ILE A 11 -3.07 4.03 1.27
N ALA A 12 -2.69 3.54 0.11
CA ALA A 12 -2.50 4.31 -1.10
C ALA A 12 -3.53 3.88 -2.14
N ASP A 13 -4.47 4.76 -2.47
CA ASP A 13 -5.51 4.53 -3.47
C ASP A 13 -5.84 5.86 -4.12
N ARG A 14 -6.19 5.92 -5.42
CA ARG A 14 -6.56 7.20 -6.06
C ARG A 14 -7.92 7.71 -5.59
N ASN A 15 -8.85 6.82 -5.30
CA ASN A 15 -10.18 7.14 -4.88
C ASN A 15 -10.22 7.56 -3.39
N PRO A 16 -10.54 8.83 -3.08
CA PRO A 16 -10.62 9.30 -1.69
C PRO A 16 -11.69 8.59 -0.87
N TYR A 17 -12.74 8.07 -1.50
CA TYR A 17 -13.79 7.30 -0.82
C TYR A 17 -13.26 5.95 -0.35
N VAL A 18 -12.46 5.25 -1.17
CA VAL A 18 -11.82 3.99 -0.78
C VAL A 18 -10.85 4.23 0.38
N ARG A 19 -10.00 5.25 0.28
CA ARG A 19 -9.08 5.63 1.38
C ARG A 19 -9.81 5.87 2.70
N LYS A 20 -10.89 6.66 2.68
CA LYS A 20 -11.68 6.97 3.88
C LYS A 20 -12.41 5.74 4.42
N PHE A 21 -12.95 4.89 3.55
CA PHE A 21 -13.62 3.65 3.92
C PHE A 21 -12.64 2.71 4.64
N LEU A 22 -11.50 2.38 4.02
CA LEU A 22 -10.52 1.46 4.61
C LEU A 22 -9.93 2.02 5.90
N LYS A 23 -9.65 3.34 5.96
CA LYS A 23 -9.23 3.98 7.21
C LYS A 23 -10.24 3.78 8.33
N ARG A 24 -11.53 3.94 8.04
CA ARG A 24 -12.58 3.79 9.04
C ARG A 24 -12.64 2.36 9.55
N GLU A 25 -12.63 1.36 8.67
CA GLU A 25 -12.70 -0.05 9.09
C GLU A 25 -11.45 -0.48 9.85
N LEU A 26 -10.25 -0.20 9.32
CA LEU A 26 -9.00 -0.58 9.99
C LEU A 26 -8.76 0.17 11.31
N ALA A 27 -9.21 1.43 11.41
CA ALA A 27 -9.11 2.16 12.68
C ALA A 27 -10.04 1.59 13.76
N LYS A 28 -11.22 1.04 13.40
CA LYS A 28 -12.10 0.34 14.35
C LYS A 28 -11.43 -0.90 14.94
N GLU A 29 -10.64 -1.60 14.14
CA GLU A 29 -9.83 -2.75 14.56
C GLU A 29 -8.57 -2.36 15.38
N GLY A 30 -8.34 -1.06 15.61
CA GLY A 30 -7.25 -0.57 16.46
C GLY A 30 -5.94 -0.25 15.73
N TYR A 31 -5.89 -0.38 14.41
CA TYR A 31 -4.72 -0.02 13.61
C TYR A 31 -4.53 1.49 13.49
N GLN A 32 -3.27 1.93 13.40
CA GLN A 32 -2.95 3.29 13.00
C GLN A 32 -2.91 3.38 11.48
N VAL A 33 -3.72 4.26 10.89
CA VAL A 33 -3.83 4.35 9.42
C VAL A 33 -3.25 5.65 8.90
N ILE A 34 -2.33 5.53 7.94
CA ILE A 34 -1.77 6.63 7.15
C ILE A 34 -2.41 6.58 5.75
N LEU A 35 -2.83 7.72 5.23
CA LEU A 35 -3.39 7.81 3.87
C LEU A 35 -2.35 8.42 2.94
N ALA A 36 -2.20 7.82 1.76
CA ALA A 36 -1.41 8.34 0.66
C ALA A 36 -2.30 8.52 -0.58
N SER A 37 -2.19 9.67 -1.25
CA SER A 37 -2.95 9.95 -2.47
C SER A 37 -2.19 9.70 -3.76
N SER A 38 -0.86 9.52 -3.65
CA SER A 38 0.06 9.41 -4.77
C SER A 38 1.20 8.45 -4.43
N ILE A 39 1.81 7.86 -5.45
CA ILE A 39 2.95 6.95 -5.23
C ILE A 39 4.15 7.65 -4.57
N ARG A 40 4.34 8.94 -4.86
CA ARG A 40 5.35 9.80 -4.23
C ARG A 40 5.19 9.87 -2.71
N GLU A 41 3.95 9.97 -2.21
CA GLU A 41 3.69 9.94 -0.77
C GLU A 41 4.03 8.58 -0.16
N VAL A 42 3.71 7.48 -0.87
CA VAL A 42 4.08 6.13 -0.42
C VAL A 42 5.60 6.01 -0.24
N PHE A 43 6.37 6.45 -1.24
CA PHE A 43 7.83 6.46 -1.16
C PHE A 43 8.34 7.31 0.00
N LYS A 44 7.76 8.49 0.24
CA LYS A 44 8.14 9.34 1.39
C LYS A 44 8.04 8.58 2.71
N PHE A 45 7.01 7.78 2.92
CA PHE A 45 6.83 6.98 4.15
C PHE A 45 7.74 5.76 4.21
N MET A 46 7.97 5.10 3.07
CA MET A 46 8.88 3.95 2.98
C MET A 46 10.31 4.30 3.37
N PHE A 47 10.80 5.49 3.00
CA PHE A 47 12.17 5.91 3.28
C PHE A 47 12.36 6.59 4.65
N THR A 48 11.36 6.51 5.54
CA THR A 48 11.49 7.03 6.91
C THR A 48 12.26 6.06 7.83
N LYS A 49 12.75 6.56 8.97
CA LYS A 49 13.43 5.72 9.99
C LYS A 49 12.51 4.65 10.61
N ARG A 50 11.19 4.83 10.51
CA ARG A 50 10.16 3.90 11.01
C ARG A 50 9.04 3.82 9.97
N PRO A 51 9.21 3.00 8.93
CA PRO A 51 8.17 2.83 7.92
C PRO A 51 6.93 2.17 8.53
N PRO A 52 5.75 2.36 7.90
CA PRO A 52 4.57 1.55 8.17
C PRO A 52 4.87 0.04 8.16
N ASP A 53 4.17 -0.70 9.01
CA ASP A 53 4.29 -2.15 9.13
C ASP A 53 3.64 -2.89 7.93
N LEU A 54 2.68 -2.24 7.28
CA LEU A 54 1.95 -2.73 6.09
C LEU A 54 1.64 -1.58 5.12
N PHE A 55 1.76 -1.85 3.83
CA PHE A 55 1.42 -0.97 2.73
C PHE A 55 0.32 -1.63 1.90
N VAL A 56 -0.84 -0.99 1.83
CA VAL A 56 -1.93 -1.34 0.90
C VAL A 56 -1.86 -0.36 -0.25
N ILE A 57 -1.48 -0.82 -1.44
CA ILE A 57 -1.24 0.04 -2.60
C ILE A 57 -2.15 -0.39 -3.76
N ASP A 58 -2.93 0.55 -4.24
CA ASP A 58 -3.68 0.45 -5.48
C ASP A 58 -2.70 0.47 -6.67
N PRO A 59 -2.58 -0.62 -7.45
CA PRO A 59 -1.64 -0.70 -8.57
C PRO A 59 -1.95 0.32 -9.67
N GLU A 60 -3.18 0.81 -9.70
CA GLU A 60 -3.61 1.87 -10.59
C GLU A 60 -2.85 3.19 -10.30
N LEU A 61 -2.29 3.41 -9.09
CA LEU A 61 -1.44 4.58 -8.79
C LEU A 61 -0.16 4.63 -9.64
N PHE A 62 0.33 3.49 -10.13
CA PHE A 62 1.57 3.42 -10.89
C PHE A 62 1.39 3.83 -12.36
N ALA A 63 0.21 3.59 -12.93
CA ALA A 63 -0.08 3.91 -14.33
C ALA A 63 -0.09 5.42 -14.63
N TYR A 64 -0.29 6.26 -13.60
CA TYR A 64 -0.48 7.71 -13.76
C TYR A 64 0.73 8.52 -13.30
N THR A 65 1.80 7.85 -12.88
CA THR A 65 3.05 8.52 -12.56
C THR A 65 4.01 8.50 -13.73
N LYS A 66 4.65 9.64 -14.03
CA LYS A 66 5.85 9.68 -14.89
C LYS A 66 7.10 9.21 -14.14
N GLU A 67 6.98 8.94 -12.84
CA GLU A 67 8.08 8.53 -11.98
C GLU A 67 8.32 7.02 -12.18
N THR A 68 9.41 6.70 -12.86
CA THR A 68 9.91 5.35 -13.10
C THR A 68 10.63 4.77 -11.88
N LEU A 69 10.11 5.00 -10.67
CA LEU A 69 10.65 4.31 -9.49
C LEU A 69 10.15 2.86 -9.55
N PRO A 70 11.00 1.88 -9.92
CA PRO A 70 10.54 0.54 -10.18
C PRO A 70 10.26 -0.16 -8.85
N PHE A 71 9.26 -1.04 -8.81
CA PHE A 71 8.98 -1.89 -7.64
C PHE A 71 10.21 -2.69 -7.19
N THR A 72 11.19 -2.91 -8.07
CA THR A 72 12.48 -3.53 -7.72
C THR A 72 13.27 -2.72 -6.69
N SER A 73 13.11 -1.39 -6.64
CA SER A 73 13.69 -0.53 -5.59
C SER A 73 13.12 -0.79 -4.19
N LEU A 74 12.03 -1.56 -4.10
CA LEU A 74 11.39 -1.99 -2.87
C LEU A 74 12.03 -3.27 -2.30
N GLN A 75 12.73 -4.05 -3.12
CA GLN A 75 13.37 -5.29 -2.69
C GLN A 75 14.54 -4.97 -1.75
N GLY A 76 14.41 -5.37 -0.47
CA GLY A 76 15.49 -5.29 0.53
C GLY A 76 15.29 -4.30 1.68
N ARG A 77 14.20 -3.51 1.71
CA ARG A 77 13.93 -2.54 2.80
C ARG A 77 12.67 -2.82 3.60
N VAL A 78 11.69 -3.49 3.01
CA VAL A 78 10.45 -3.87 3.68
C VAL A 78 10.28 -5.37 3.45
N PRO A 79 9.90 -6.16 4.48
CA PRO A 79 9.49 -7.54 4.25
C PRO A 79 8.39 -7.55 3.19
N ALA A 80 8.52 -8.39 2.17
CA ALA A 80 7.54 -8.41 1.08
C ALA A 80 6.11 -8.80 1.55
N SER A 81 6.01 -9.49 2.70
CA SER A 81 4.76 -9.76 3.41
C SER A 81 4.01 -8.51 3.89
N SER A 82 4.64 -7.33 3.82
CA SER A 82 4.07 -6.04 4.22
C SER A 82 3.54 -5.24 3.04
N ILE A 83 3.35 -5.85 1.85
CA ILE A 83 2.75 -5.17 0.69
C ILE A 83 1.53 -5.94 0.23
N ILE A 84 0.35 -5.32 0.35
CA ILE A 84 -0.89 -5.77 -0.26
C ILE A 84 -1.18 -4.90 -1.48
N VAL A 85 -1.32 -5.53 -2.64
CA VAL A 85 -1.75 -4.86 -3.86
C VAL A 85 -3.25 -5.07 -4.01
N HIS A 86 -4.01 -3.98 -3.96
CA HIS A 86 -5.48 -4.01 -4.04
C HIS A 86 -5.93 -3.41 -5.38
N GLY A 87 -6.25 -4.25 -6.36
CA GLY A 87 -6.61 -3.83 -7.71
C GLY A 87 -7.63 -4.73 -8.39
N PHE A 88 -8.21 -4.26 -9.50
CA PHE A 88 -9.07 -5.06 -10.39
C PHE A 88 -8.23 -6.02 -11.27
N ARG A 89 -8.87 -7.07 -11.81
CA ARG A 89 -8.30 -8.21 -12.58
C ARG A 89 -7.22 -7.92 -13.63
N HIS A 90 -7.03 -6.69 -14.07
CA HIS A 90 -6.00 -6.29 -15.05
C HIS A 90 -4.60 -6.12 -14.46
N PHE A 91 -4.35 -6.58 -13.23
CA PHE A 91 -3.01 -6.54 -12.64
C PHE A 91 -1.95 -7.30 -13.49
N ASN A 92 -2.35 -8.37 -14.17
CA ASN A 92 -1.47 -9.10 -15.09
C ASN A 92 -1.03 -8.30 -16.34
N ASP A 93 -1.74 -7.21 -16.66
CA ASP A 93 -1.43 -6.36 -17.83
C ASP A 93 -0.51 -5.19 -17.46
N LEU A 94 -0.20 -4.99 -16.18
CA LEU A 94 0.70 -3.94 -15.72
C LEU A 94 2.15 -4.44 -15.80
N PRO A 95 3.09 -3.66 -16.38
CA PRO A 95 4.50 -4.04 -16.53
C PRO A 95 5.25 -3.85 -15.20
N ILE A 96 4.78 -4.49 -14.13
CA ILE A 96 5.24 -4.27 -12.77
C ILE A 96 5.75 -5.59 -12.19
N GLU A 97 7.07 -5.71 -12.02
CA GLU A 97 7.66 -6.79 -11.21
C GLU A 97 7.40 -6.55 -9.72
N VAL A 98 6.52 -7.34 -9.10
CA VAL A 98 6.27 -7.26 -7.65
C VAL A 98 7.27 -8.09 -6.84
N PRO A 99 7.70 -7.61 -5.65
CA PRO A 99 8.56 -8.37 -4.74
C PRO A 99 7.95 -9.72 -4.32
N ARG A 100 8.78 -10.77 -4.19
CA ARG A 100 8.38 -12.10 -3.68
C ARG A 100 7.80 -11.99 -2.28
N GLY A 101 6.52 -12.29 -2.10
CA GLY A 101 5.81 -12.21 -0.81
C GLY A 101 4.71 -11.15 -0.77
N THR A 102 4.54 -10.39 -1.86
CA THR A 102 3.39 -9.49 -2.06
C THR A 102 2.10 -10.31 -2.16
N VAL A 103 1.09 -9.95 -1.37
CA VAL A 103 -0.23 -10.59 -1.45
C VAL A 103 -1.12 -9.71 -2.33
N PHE A 104 -1.65 -10.28 -3.40
CA PHE A 104 -2.68 -9.61 -4.21
C PHE A 104 -4.05 -9.90 -3.62
N VAL A 105 -4.84 -8.86 -3.40
CA VAL A 105 -6.24 -8.98 -2.96
C VAL A 105 -7.12 -8.39 -4.06
N GLU A 106 -7.93 -9.24 -4.67
CA GLU A 106 -8.88 -8.86 -5.70
C GLU A 106 -10.01 -8.03 -5.09
N LYS A 107 -10.37 -6.94 -5.76
CA LYS A 107 -11.58 -6.19 -5.44
C LYS A 107 -12.75 -6.85 -6.17
N ASP A 108 -13.39 -7.85 -5.55
CA ASP A 108 -14.62 -8.42 -6.10
C ASP A 108 -15.70 -7.33 -6.13
N GLY A 109 -16.19 -7.04 -7.33
CA GLY A 109 -17.12 -5.95 -7.63
C GLY A 109 -18.56 -6.20 -7.20
N GLU A 110 -18.82 -6.99 -6.15
CA GLU A 110 -20.17 -7.18 -5.63
C GLU A 110 -20.45 -6.23 -4.47
N SER A 111 -20.98 -5.05 -4.82
CA SER A 111 -21.83 -4.22 -3.95
C SER A 111 -22.87 -3.51 -4.79
#